data_AF-A0A0M9GL30-F1
#
_entry.id   AF-A0A0M9GL30-F1
#
_cell.length_a   1.000
_cell.length_b   1.000
_cell.length_c   1.000
_cell.angle_alpha   90.00
_cell.angle_beta   90.00
_cell.angle_gamma   90.00
#
_symmetry.space_group_name_H-M   'P 1'
#
loop_
_entity.id
_entity.type
_entity.pdbx_description
1 polymer ?
#
loop_
_entity_poly.entity_id
_entity_poly.type
_entity_poly.pdbx_seq_one_letter_code
_entity_poly.pdbx_strand_id
1 'polypeptide(L)'
;MDTKTLNDPFADDGEGDALAASFAPVPKADEAKPSPKQSSVVKAADAVAEEQGFTTRRRSRKKNFKRSDNFRTGRNVAITVKGRTEEKATLEKLASERSWVNGQTLQYALDALQEKINDPQDSFWETHNFHGVD
;
A
#
# COMPACT_ATOMS: atom_id res chain seq x y z
N MET A 1 -19.04 -70.58 -1.31
CA MET A 1 -19.56 -69.20 -1.33
C MET A 1 -18.35 -68.31 -1.36
N ASP A 2 -17.84 -68.02 -2.56
CA ASP A 2 -16.59 -67.29 -2.75
C ASP A 2 -16.88 -65.79 -2.71
N THR A 3 -16.50 -65.12 -1.63
CA THR A 3 -16.63 -63.67 -1.49
C THR A 3 -15.46 -62.98 -2.21
N LYS A 4 -15.70 -62.51 -3.43
CA LYS A 4 -14.76 -61.62 -4.14
C LYS A 4 -14.57 -60.34 -3.32
N THR A 5 -13.33 -60.10 -2.89
CA THR A 5 -12.88 -58.82 -2.33
C THR A 5 -13.00 -57.74 -3.40
N LEU A 6 -13.84 -56.75 -3.15
CA LEU A 6 -14.01 -55.57 -3.98
C LEU A 6 -12.73 -54.72 -3.84
N ASN A 7 -11.97 -54.58 -4.93
CA ASN A 7 -10.81 -53.70 -4.96
C ASN A 7 -11.31 -52.26 -4.83
N ASP A 8 -10.96 -51.59 -3.74
CA ASP A 8 -11.23 -50.17 -3.52
C ASP A 8 -10.18 -49.34 -4.29
N PRO A 9 -10.57 -48.56 -5.32
CA PRO A 9 -9.63 -47.77 -6.12
C PRO A 9 -9.09 -46.53 -5.37
N PHE A 10 -9.50 -46.32 -4.11
CA PHE A 10 -9.04 -45.22 -3.26
C PHE A 10 -8.25 -45.70 -2.04
N ALA A 11 -7.75 -46.93 -2.05
CA ALA A 11 -6.79 -47.42 -1.05
C ALA A 11 -5.41 -46.78 -1.28
N ASP A 12 -5.36 -45.47 -1.05
CA ASP A 12 -4.26 -44.64 -0.55
C ASP A 12 -2.84 -45.17 -0.83
N ASP A 13 -2.48 -45.21 -2.11
CA ASP A 13 -1.08 -45.20 -2.52
C ASP A 13 -0.50 -43.85 -2.07
N GLY A 14 0.57 -43.87 -1.26
CA GLY A 14 1.19 -42.73 -0.58
C GLY A 14 1.75 -41.59 -1.46
N GLU A 15 1.26 -41.43 -2.69
CA GLU A 15 1.50 -40.29 -3.57
C GLU A 15 0.77 -39.01 -3.11
N GLY A 16 -0.37 -39.13 -2.41
CA GLY A 16 -1.11 -37.97 -1.90
C GLY A 16 -0.31 -37.14 -0.90
N ASP A 17 0.48 -37.80 -0.05
CA ASP A 17 1.29 -37.15 0.99
C ASP A 17 2.55 -36.48 0.41
N ALA A 18 3.11 -37.04 -0.67
CA ALA A 18 4.22 -36.44 -1.41
C ALA A 18 3.81 -35.15 -2.14
N LEU A 19 2.59 -35.11 -2.69
CA LEU A 19 2.02 -33.90 -3.29
C LEU A 19 1.74 -32.83 -2.23
N ALA A 20 1.20 -33.20 -1.07
CA ALA A 20 0.94 -32.25 0.02
C ALA A 20 2.23 -31.59 0.55
N ALA A 21 3.33 -32.33 0.62
CA ALA A 21 4.64 -31.81 1.04
C ALA A 21 5.23 -30.75 0.07
N SER A 22 4.86 -30.78 -1.21
CA SER A 22 5.35 -29.81 -2.22
C SER A 22 4.74 -28.41 -2.09
N PHE A 23 3.63 -28.27 -1.34
CA PHE A 23 2.99 -26.99 -1.03
C PHE A 23 3.42 -26.41 0.32
N ALA A 24 4.32 -27.08 1.05
CA ALA A 24 4.86 -26.54 2.29
C ALA A 24 5.64 -25.25 1.98
N PRO A 25 5.33 -24.13 2.67
CA PRO A 25 6.00 -22.86 2.41
C PRO A 25 7.49 -23.02 2.75
N VAL A 26 8.34 -22.90 1.73
CA VAL A 26 9.79 -22.88 1.91
C VAL A 26 10.11 -21.75 2.89
N PRO A 27 10.77 -22.04 4.03
CA PRO A 27 11.13 -21.01 4.99
C PRO A 27 11.98 -19.99 4.26
N LYS A 28 11.56 -18.72 4.30
CA LYS A 28 12.33 -17.61 3.76
C LYS A 28 13.70 -17.66 4.42
N ALA A 29 14.72 -17.94 3.62
CA ALA A 29 16.10 -17.82 4.04
C ALA A 29 16.28 -16.42 4.65
N ASP A 30 16.50 -16.38 5.95
CA ASP A 30 16.95 -15.18 6.64
C ASP A 30 18.14 -14.63 5.86
N GLU A 31 18.14 -13.31 5.62
CA GLU A 31 19.13 -12.58 4.84
C GLU A 31 20.55 -12.88 5.35
N ALA A 32 21.15 -13.94 4.80
CA ALA A 32 22.52 -14.31 5.08
C ALA A 32 23.39 -13.18 4.56
N LYS A 33 24.01 -12.43 5.49
CA LYS A 33 25.12 -11.52 5.13
C LYS A 33 26.10 -12.31 4.27
N PRO A 34 26.47 -11.78 3.08
CA PRO A 34 27.35 -12.52 2.19
C PRO A 34 28.64 -12.86 2.94
N SER A 35 29.09 -14.11 2.80
CA SER A 35 30.36 -14.55 3.36
C SER A 35 31.48 -13.61 2.88
N PRO A 36 32.56 -13.40 3.66
CA PRO A 36 33.58 -12.41 3.33
C PRO A 36 34.19 -12.63 1.92
N LYS A 37 34.26 -13.88 1.46
CA LYS A 37 34.70 -14.24 0.10
C LYS A 37 33.74 -13.78 -1.00
N GLN A 38 32.45 -13.71 -0.74
CA GLN A 38 31.45 -13.20 -1.71
C GLN A 38 31.49 -11.68 -1.81
N SER A 39 31.88 -10.97 -0.75
CA SER A 39 31.97 -9.51 -0.76
C SER A 39 33.10 -8.95 -1.64
N SER A 40 34.21 -9.69 -1.81
CA SER A 40 35.29 -9.28 -2.71
C SER A 40 34.94 -9.52 -4.18
N VAL A 41 34.26 -10.63 -4.48
CA VAL A 41 33.80 -10.96 -5.84
C VAL A 41 32.75 -9.97 -6.32
N VAL A 42 31.81 -9.55 -5.44
CA VAL A 42 30.81 -8.53 -5.77
C VAL A 42 31.47 -7.19 -6.09
N LYS A 43 32.47 -6.77 -5.32
CA LYS A 43 33.22 -5.53 -5.60
C LYS A 43 34.00 -5.58 -6.92
N ALA A 44 34.58 -6.73 -7.26
CA ALA A 44 35.27 -6.91 -8.53
C ALA A 44 34.30 -6.89 -9.72
N ALA A 45 33.13 -7.52 -9.58
CA ALA A 45 32.08 -7.48 -10.59
C ALA A 45 31.51 -6.06 -10.77
N ASP A 46 31.34 -5.30 -9.68
CA ASP A 46 30.88 -3.92 -9.72
C ASP A 46 31.90 -3.00 -10.43
N ALA A 47 33.20 -3.18 -10.20
CA ALA A 47 34.25 -2.41 -10.88
C ALA A 47 34.28 -2.67 -12.40
N VAL A 48 34.16 -3.94 -12.82
CA VAL A 48 34.09 -4.30 -14.25
C VAL A 48 32.81 -3.79 -14.89
N ALA A 49 31.69 -3.80 -14.17
CA ALA A 49 30.42 -3.25 -14.66
C ALA A 49 30.47 -1.72 -14.86
N GLU A 50 31.16 -1.00 -13.97
CA GLU A 50 31.41 0.44 -14.10
C GLU A 50 32.30 0.76 -15.31
N GLU A 51 33.36 -0.01 -15.55
CA GLU A 51 34.24 0.12 -16.73
C GLU A 51 33.48 -0.11 -18.05
N GLN A 52 32.50 -1.03 -18.05
CA GLN A 52 31.65 -1.33 -19.20
C GLN A 52 30.43 -0.40 -19.34
N GLY A 53 30.31 0.63 -18.50
CA GLY A 53 29.23 1.61 -18.55
C GLY A 53 27.87 1.08 -18.06
N PHE A 54 27.84 -0.08 -17.39
CA PHE A 54 26.63 -0.63 -16.80
C PHE A 54 26.33 0.07 -15.47
N THR A 55 25.46 1.07 -15.49
CA THR A 55 24.99 1.71 -14.25
C THR A 55 23.99 0.79 -13.53
N THR A 56 24.34 0.31 -12.34
CA THR A 56 23.40 -0.48 -11.52
C THR A 56 22.25 0.40 -11.07
N ARG A 57 21.00 -0.06 -11.27
CA ARG A 57 19.81 0.64 -10.74
C ARG A 57 19.92 0.71 -9.23
N ARG A 58 20.27 1.89 -8.69
CA ARG A 58 20.26 2.15 -7.25
C ARG A 58 18.87 1.85 -6.72
N ARG A 59 18.78 0.92 -5.74
CA ARG A 59 17.53 0.65 -5.04
C ARG A 59 17.03 1.96 -4.45
N SER A 60 15.79 2.33 -4.75
CA SER A 60 15.21 3.55 -4.19
C SER A 60 15.22 3.43 -2.66
N ARG A 61 15.66 4.49 -1.98
CA ARG A 61 15.61 4.52 -0.52
C ARG A 61 14.15 4.34 -0.10
N LYS A 62 13.89 3.40 0.82
CA LYS A 62 12.57 3.16 1.39
C LYS A 62 12.02 4.51 1.86
N LYS A 63 10.94 5.00 1.23
CA LYS A 63 10.23 6.20 1.68
C LYS A 63 9.85 5.97 3.14
N ASN A 64 10.10 6.97 4.00
CA ASN A 64 9.65 6.93 5.40
C ASN A 64 8.19 6.50 5.43
N PHE A 65 7.89 5.50 6.25
CA PHE A 65 6.55 4.96 6.42
C PHE A 65 5.66 6.09 6.93
N LYS A 66 4.95 6.77 6.03
CA LYS A 66 3.87 7.67 6.43
C LYS A 66 2.87 6.80 7.18
N ARG A 67 2.51 7.19 8.41
CA ARG A 67 1.33 6.61 9.08
C ARG A 67 0.22 6.56 8.03
N SER A 68 -0.49 5.44 7.94
CA SER A 68 -1.62 5.36 7.02
C SER A 68 -2.55 6.53 7.33
N ASP A 69 -2.71 7.44 6.36
CA ASP A 69 -3.64 8.58 6.42
C ASP A 69 -5.11 8.11 6.37
N ASN A 70 -5.42 6.93 6.90
CA ASN A 70 -6.75 6.37 6.94
C ASN A 70 -6.86 5.56 8.23
N PHE A 71 -7.76 5.95 9.12
CA PHE A 71 -8.18 5.09 10.22
C PHE A 71 -8.92 3.90 9.60
N ARG A 72 -8.44 2.68 9.84
CA ARG A 72 -8.99 1.46 9.26
C ARG A 72 -10.22 0.99 10.05
N THR A 73 -11.23 1.84 10.12
CA THR A 73 -12.57 1.48 10.61
C THR A 73 -13.29 0.79 9.45
N GLY A 74 -13.69 -0.47 9.59
CA GLY A 74 -14.27 -1.31 8.51
C GLY A 74 -15.61 -0.84 7.92
N ARG A 75 -15.95 0.45 8.03
CA ARG A 75 -17.16 1.11 7.52
C ARG A 75 -16.84 2.28 6.59
N ASN A 76 -15.59 2.44 6.17
CA ASN A 76 -15.20 3.57 5.33
C ASN A 76 -15.67 3.36 3.90
N VAL A 77 -16.40 4.36 3.37
CA VAL A 77 -16.78 4.43 1.95
C VAL A 77 -15.78 5.33 1.23
N ALA A 78 -15.32 4.92 0.05
CA ALA A 78 -14.46 5.76 -0.78
C ALA A 78 -15.27 6.94 -1.36
N ILE A 79 -14.82 8.17 -1.10
CA ILE A 79 -15.41 9.37 -1.69
C ILE A 79 -14.53 9.80 -2.87
N THR A 80 -15.05 9.62 -4.08
CA THR A 80 -14.33 10.03 -5.31
C THR A 80 -14.68 11.47 -5.64
N VAL A 81 -13.82 12.42 -5.25
CA VAL A 81 -14.01 13.85 -5.52
C VAL A 81 -13.21 14.25 -6.76
N LYS A 82 -13.87 14.87 -7.73
CA LYS A 82 -13.21 15.60 -8.82
C LYS A 82 -13.06 17.05 -8.36
N GLY A 83 -11.83 17.52 -8.24
CA GLY A 83 -11.51 18.88 -7.83
C GLY A 83 -10.31 19.41 -8.61
N ARG A 84 -10.04 20.70 -8.46
CA ARG A 84 -8.85 21.31 -9.04
C ARG A 84 -7.60 20.80 -8.32
N THR A 85 -6.46 20.81 -9.01
CA THR A 85 -5.17 20.41 -8.41
C THR A 85 -4.81 21.27 -7.20
N GLU A 86 -5.19 22.55 -7.23
CA GLU A 86 -5.00 23.54 -6.17
C GLU A 86 -5.75 23.14 -4.89
N GLU A 87 -7.00 22.70 -5.00
CA GLU A 87 -7.85 22.28 -3.88
C GLU A 87 -7.33 21.00 -3.21
N LYS A 88 -6.78 20.09 -4.02
CA LYS A 88 -6.13 18.89 -3.48
C LYS A 88 -4.89 19.28 -2.67
N ALA A 89 -4.07 20.20 -3.19
CA ALA A 89 -2.86 20.66 -2.53
C ALA A 89 -3.15 21.40 -1.22
N THR A 90 -4.21 22.22 -1.17
CA THR A 90 -4.63 22.89 0.07
C THR A 90 -5.12 21.91 1.11
N LEU A 91 -5.88 20.88 0.73
CA LEU A 91 -6.33 19.84 1.65
C LEU A 91 -5.15 19.06 2.25
N GLU A 92 -4.19 18.62 1.41
CA GLU A 92 -2.99 17.92 1.87
C GLU A 92 -2.12 18.79 2.79
N LYS A 93 -2.02 20.09 2.50
CA LYS A 93 -1.29 21.05 3.33
C LYS A 93 -1.94 21.21 4.71
N LEU A 94 -3.27 21.40 4.76
CA LEU A 94 -4.02 21.52 6.01
C LEU A 94 -3.90 20.25 6.87
N ALA A 95 -4.02 19.08 6.24
CA ALA A 95 -3.82 17.80 6.91
C ALA A 95 -2.41 17.69 7.51
N SER A 96 -1.39 18.06 6.75
CA SER A 96 0.00 18.04 7.23
C SER A 96 0.27 19.03 8.38
N GLU A 97 -0.23 20.26 8.29
CA GLU A 97 0.00 21.31 9.29
C GLU A 97 -0.62 20.96 10.64
N ARG A 98 -1.81 20.35 10.61
CA ARG A 98 -2.55 19.96 11.82
C ARG A 98 -2.26 18.52 12.27
N SER A 99 -1.40 17.80 11.55
CA SER A 99 -1.13 16.37 11.75
C SER A 99 -2.41 15.52 11.74
N TRP A 100 -3.34 15.89 10.85
CA TRP A 100 -4.60 15.18 10.63
C TRP A 100 -4.52 14.22 9.46
N VAL A 101 -5.43 13.26 9.48
CA VAL A 101 -5.70 12.36 8.36
C VAL A 101 -6.61 13.07 7.35
N ASN A 102 -6.38 12.90 6.04
CA ASN A 102 -7.22 13.51 4.99
C ASN A 102 -8.73 13.30 5.20
N GLY A 103 -9.16 12.10 5.61
CA GLY A 103 -10.57 11.85 5.92
C GLY A 103 -11.11 12.65 7.11
N GLN A 104 -10.26 12.87 8.12
CA GLN A 104 -10.61 13.68 9.30
C GLN A 104 -10.63 15.17 8.94
N THR A 105 -9.68 15.64 8.13
CA THR A 105 -9.67 17.01 7.61
C THR A 105 -10.94 17.30 6.79
N LEU A 106 -11.36 16.35 5.95
CA LEU A 106 -12.61 16.48 5.19
C LEU A 106 -13.84 16.54 6.11
N GLN A 107 -13.88 15.72 7.16
CA GLN A 107 -14.97 15.76 8.13
C GLN A 107 -15.08 17.13 8.82
N TYR A 108 -13.97 17.68 9.30
CA TYR A 108 -13.98 19.01 9.91
C TYR A 108 -14.36 20.12 8.93
N ALA A 109 -13.97 20.00 7.66
CA ALA A 109 -14.40 20.93 6.64
C ALA A 109 -15.92 20.87 6.42
N LEU A 110 -16.52 19.68 6.44
CA LEU A 110 -17.97 19.50 6.31
C LEU A 110 -18.71 20.04 7.54
N ASP A 111 -18.23 19.78 8.75
CA ASP A 111 -18.83 20.28 9.99
C ASP A 111 -18.83 21.81 10.02
N ALA A 112 -17.70 22.44 9.66
CA ALA A 112 -17.60 23.88 9.55
C ALA A 112 -18.50 24.46 8.44
N LEU A 113 -18.62 23.78 7.31
CA LEU A 113 -19.54 24.19 6.24
C LEU A 113 -21.00 24.12 6.71
N GLN A 114 -21.36 23.07 7.45
CA GLN A 114 -22.71 22.90 8.00
C GLN A 114 -23.05 24.02 8.99
N GLU A 115 -22.10 24.41 9.85
CA GLU A 115 -22.26 25.54 10.78
C GLU A 115 -22.56 26.84 10.02
N LYS A 116 -21.81 27.12 8.95
CA LYS A 116 -22.00 28.31 8.11
C LYS A 116 -23.27 28.29 7.27
N ILE A 117 -23.74 27.12 6.85
CA ILE A 117 -25.04 27.00 6.16
C ILE A 117 -26.18 27.32 7.13
N ASN A 118 -26.03 26.96 8.40
CA ASN A 118 -27.02 27.23 9.44
C ASN A 118 -27.01 28.71 9.89
N ASP A 119 -25.98 29.49 9.54
CA ASP A 119 -25.92 30.94 9.72
C ASP A 119 -25.95 31.68 8.37
N PRO A 120 -27.15 32.06 7.86
CA PRO A 120 -27.31 32.67 6.55
C PRO A 120 -26.70 34.08 6.44
N GLN A 121 -26.29 34.69 7.55
CA GLN A 121 -25.73 36.04 7.57
C GLN A 121 -24.20 36.04 7.66
N ASP A 122 -23.55 34.87 7.57
CA ASP A 122 -22.09 34.81 7.58
C ASP A 122 -21.50 35.48 6.33
N SER A 123 -20.59 36.44 6.57
CA SER A 123 -19.72 37.11 5.58
C SER A 123 -18.96 36.14 4.65
N PHE A 124 -18.85 34.87 5.03
CA PHE A 124 -18.35 33.80 4.18
C PHE A 124 -19.06 33.76 2.81
N TRP A 125 -20.39 33.91 2.79
CA TRP A 125 -21.18 33.79 1.56
C TRP A 125 -21.02 34.97 0.60
N GLU A 126 -20.68 36.16 1.12
CA GLU A 126 -20.43 37.35 0.29
C GLU A 126 -19.09 37.25 -0.46
N THR A 127 -18.10 36.58 0.14
CA THR A 127 -16.73 36.50 -0.37
C THR A 127 -16.46 35.26 -1.21
N HIS A 128 -17.16 34.16 -0.95
CA HIS A 128 -16.94 32.88 -1.62
C HIS A 128 -18.05 32.59 -2.64
N ASN A 129 -18.08 33.38 -3.71
CA ASN A 129 -18.83 33.02 -4.90
C ASN A 129 -18.01 32.03 -5.74
N PHE A 130 -18.62 30.91 -6.13
CA PHE A 130 -18.00 29.94 -7.02
C PHE A 130 -17.77 30.57 -8.40
N HIS A 131 -16.56 31.07 -8.64
CA HIS A 131 -16.16 31.53 -9.97
C HIS A 131 -15.84 30.32 -10.87
N GLY A 132 -16.78 29.99 -11.76
CA GLY A 132 -16.60 29.00 -12.82
C GLY A 132 -17.57 27.80 -12.79
N VAL A 133 -18.78 27.97 -12.28
CA VAL A 133 -19.91 27.08 -12.56
C VAL A 133 -20.84 27.84 -13.50
N ASP A 134 -20.56 27.76 -14.81
CA ASP A 134 -21.52 28.02 -15.89
C ASP A 134 -22.04 26.68 -16.41
#